data_AF-A0A1Q3CK74-F1
#
_entry.id   AF-A0A1Q3CK74-F1
#
_cell.length_a   1.000
_cell.length_b   1.000
_cell.length_c   1.000
_cell.angle_alpha   90.00
_cell.angle_beta   90.00
_cell.angle_gamma   90.00
#
_symmetry.space_group_name_H-M   'P 1'
#
loop_
_entity.id
_entity.type
_entity.pdbx_description
1 polymer ?
#
loop_
_entity_poly.entity_id
_entity_poly.type
_entity_poly.pdbx_seq_one_letter_code
_entity_poly.pdbx_strand_id
1 'polypeptide(L)'
;MNEYHIINKLQEMTMVTAYKIKNISDKTVANLLIAGFTSQLKGWWDNVLTIQQQTKILDSMQINKIGKPILDLENEPIEDVVATLIYNITKYLIGDPTYLKDRMADHLSNLR
;
A
#
# COMPACT_ATOMS: atom_id res chain seq x y z
N MET A 1 -11.25 -14.80 -4.52
CA MET A 1 -10.87 -13.64 -5.33
C MET A 1 -9.89 -14.14 -6.38
N ASN A 2 -10.06 -13.80 -7.66
CA ASN A 2 -9.09 -14.18 -8.72
C ASN A 2 -8.01 -13.09 -8.85
N GLU A 3 -6.83 -13.43 -9.36
CA GLU A 3 -5.67 -12.55 -9.57
C GLU A 3 -6.05 -11.22 -10.24
N TYR A 4 -6.88 -11.25 -11.28
CA TYR A 4 -7.39 -10.07 -11.97
C TYR A 4 -8.14 -9.09 -11.03
N HIS A 5 -8.98 -9.62 -10.14
CA HIS A 5 -9.72 -8.80 -9.17
C HIS A 5 -8.80 -8.17 -8.12
N ILE A 6 -7.71 -8.87 -7.77
CA ILE A 6 -6.69 -8.37 -6.84
C ILE A 6 -5.93 -7.22 -7.49
N ILE A 7 -5.46 -7.41 -8.73
CA ILE A 7 -4.73 -6.40 -9.49
C ILE A 7 -5.60 -5.14 -9.69
N ASN A 8 -6.87 -5.29 -10.06
CA ASN A 8 -7.77 -4.15 -10.22
C ASN A 8 -7.95 -3.38 -8.90
N LYS A 9 -8.10 -4.08 -7.78
CA LYS A 9 -8.20 -3.46 -6.44
C LYS A 9 -6.93 -2.70 -6.07
N LEU A 10 -5.76 -3.24 -6.40
CA LEU A 10 -4.46 -2.59 -6.16
C LEU A 10 -4.26 -1.37 -7.08
N GLN A 11 -4.73 -1.43 -8.32
CA GLN A 11 -4.75 -0.27 -9.23
C GLN A 11 -5.64 0.85 -8.69
N GLU A 12 -6.84 0.53 -8.16
CA GLU A 12 -7.72 1.51 -7.50
C GLU A 12 -7.00 2.19 -6.32
N MET A 13 -6.34 1.42 -5.44
CA MET A 13 -5.58 1.97 -4.31
C MET A 13 -4.43 2.87 -4.78
N THR A 14 -3.70 2.46 -5.80
CA THR A 14 -2.60 3.24 -6.39
C THR A 14 -3.13 4.54 -6.99
N MET A 15 -4.27 4.51 -7.67
CA MET A 15 -4.91 5.70 -8.24
C MET A 15 -5.33 6.70 -7.13
N VAL A 16 -5.92 6.21 -6.04
CA VAL A 16 -6.26 7.05 -4.87
C VAL A 16 -5.01 7.72 -4.29
N THR A 17 -3.86 7.03 -4.25
CA THR A 17 -2.60 7.65 -3.81
C THR A 17 -2.05 8.68 -4.80
N ALA A 18 -2.20 8.46 -6.11
CA ALA A 18 -1.72 9.40 -7.11
C ALA A 18 -2.52 10.73 -7.10
N TYR A 19 -3.81 10.66 -6.73
CA TYR A 19 -4.67 11.83 -6.55
C TYR A 19 -4.66 12.39 -5.12
N LYS A 20 -3.69 11.99 -4.29
CA LYS A 20 -3.53 12.49 -2.93
C LYS A 20 -3.51 14.03 -2.95
N ILE A 21 -4.51 14.63 -2.31
CA ILE A 21 -4.54 16.07 -2.08
C ILE A 21 -3.33 16.40 -1.21
N LYS A 22 -2.55 17.42 -1.59
CA LYS A 22 -1.26 17.83 -1.01
C LYS A 22 -1.21 18.00 0.53
N ASN A 23 -2.32 17.83 1.24
CA ASN A 23 -2.46 18.05 2.67
C ASN A 23 -3.08 16.89 3.47
N ILE A 24 -3.32 15.73 2.84
CA ILE A 24 -3.81 14.54 3.55
C ILE A 24 -2.61 13.67 3.90
N SER A 25 -2.49 13.17 5.14
CA SER A 25 -1.39 12.26 5.49
C SER A 25 -1.57 10.88 4.86
N ASP A 26 -0.46 10.20 4.62
CA ASP A 26 -0.45 8.82 4.12
C ASP A 26 -1.17 7.89 5.10
N LYS A 27 -0.98 8.12 6.40
CA LYS A 27 -1.69 7.40 7.47
C LYS A 27 -3.22 7.58 7.38
N THR A 28 -3.69 8.78 7.04
CA THR A 28 -5.14 9.03 6.85
C THR A 28 -5.67 8.27 5.64
N VAL A 29 -4.95 8.30 4.51
CA VAL A 29 -5.31 7.54 3.31
C VAL A 29 -5.34 6.04 3.59
N ALA A 30 -4.32 5.51 4.27
CA ALA A 30 -4.24 4.10 4.63
C ALA A 30 -5.41 3.66 5.51
N ASN A 31 -5.76 4.45 6.53
CA ASN A 31 -6.93 4.17 7.37
C ASN A 31 -8.24 4.16 6.57
N LEU A 32 -8.41 5.07 5.61
CA LEU A 32 -9.57 5.08 4.72
C LEU A 32 -9.63 3.80 3.85
N LEU A 33 -8.50 3.37 3.30
CA LEU A 33 -8.39 2.13 2.53
C LEU A 33 -8.75 0.91 3.40
N ILE A 34 -8.20 0.83 4.61
CA ILE A 34 -8.44 -0.25 5.57
C ILE A 34 -9.92 -0.31 5.95
N ALA A 35 -10.57 0.84 6.19
CA ALA A 35 -12.00 0.90 6.47
C ALA A 35 -12.86 0.34 5.32
N GLY A 36 -12.37 0.42 4.09
CA GLY A 36 -12.99 -0.17 2.90
C GLY A 36 -12.65 -1.65 2.67
N PHE A 37 -11.82 -2.29 3.51
CA PHE A 37 -11.49 -3.70 3.34
C PHE A 37 -12.68 -4.59 3.62
N THR A 38 -12.87 -5.56 2.73
CA THR A 38 -13.90 -6.60 2.84
C THR A 38 -13.30 -7.96 2.51
N SER A 39 -14.02 -9.04 2.88
CA SER A 39 -13.67 -10.42 2.52
C SER A 39 -12.21 -10.76 2.85
N GLN A 40 -11.41 -11.19 1.86
CA GLN A 40 -10.04 -11.65 2.07
C GLN A 40 -9.11 -10.56 2.63
N LEU A 41 -9.29 -9.30 2.24
CA LEU A 41 -8.48 -8.19 2.75
C LEU A 41 -8.79 -7.90 4.22
N LYS A 42 -10.07 -7.93 4.60
CA LYS A 42 -10.49 -7.77 5.99
C LYS A 42 -10.02 -8.96 6.84
N GLY A 43 -10.15 -10.18 6.29
CA GLY A 43 -9.68 -11.40 6.93
C GLY A 43 -8.18 -11.37 7.22
N TRP A 44 -7.38 -10.94 6.24
CA TRP A 44 -5.93 -10.73 6.37
C TRP A 44 -5.60 -9.68 7.43
N TRP A 45 -6.22 -8.50 7.33
CA TRP A 45 -5.93 -7.40 8.24
C TRP A 45 -6.27 -7.76 9.70
N ASP A 46 -7.48 -8.24 9.95
CA ASP A 46 -7.98 -8.45 11.32
C ASP A 46 -7.50 -9.75 11.98
N ASN A 47 -7.27 -10.81 11.20
CA ASN A 47 -7.06 -12.15 11.75
C ASN A 47 -5.69 -12.74 11.46
N VAL A 48 -4.96 -12.23 10.44
CA VAL A 48 -3.63 -12.75 10.09
C VAL A 48 -2.54 -11.85 10.65
N LEU A 49 -2.70 -10.52 10.55
CA LEU A 49 -1.73 -9.59 11.13
C LEU A 49 -1.92 -9.48 12.64
N THR A 50 -0.81 -9.54 13.36
CA THR A 50 -0.77 -9.10 14.76
C THR A 50 -0.87 -7.58 14.85
N ILE A 51 -1.32 -7.07 16.00
CA ILE A 51 -1.37 -5.63 16.28
C ILE A 51 0.00 -4.98 16.04
N GLN A 52 1.09 -5.64 16.44
CA GLN A 52 2.45 -5.12 16.22
C GLN A 52 2.79 -4.99 14.72
N GLN A 53 2.34 -5.92 13.88
CA GLN A 53 2.55 -5.83 12.43
C GLN A 53 1.68 -4.74 11.81
N GLN A 54 0.44 -4.59 12.25
CA GLN A 54 -0.43 -3.49 11.82
C GLN A 54 0.20 -2.13 12.18
N THR A 55 0.71 -1.97 13.41
CA THR A 55 1.41 -0.75 13.83
C THR A 55 2.65 -0.48 13.00
N LYS A 56 3.47 -1.51 12.70
CA LYS A 56 4.64 -1.36 11.83
C LYS A 56 4.28 -0.90 10.42
N ILE A 57 3.13 -1.32 9.89
CA ILE A 57 2.64 -0.83 8.60
C ILE A 57 2.18 0.62 8.74
N LEU A 58 1.40 0.94 9.78
CA LEU A 58 0.80 2.27 9.99
C LEU A 58 1.79 3.37 10.40
N ASP A 59 2.98 2.99 10.87
CA ASP A 59 4.06 3.90 11.26
C ASP A 59 5.26 3.82 10.30
N SER A 60 5.07 3.25 9.11
CA SER A 60 6.16 3.14 8.14
C SER A 60 6.50 4.51 7.53
N MET A 61 7.80 4.68 7.28
CA MET A 61 8.40 5.89 6.75
C MET A 61 9.46 5.53 5.73
N GLN A 62 9.76 6.46 4.83
CA GLN A 62 10.81 6.26 3.84
C GLN A 62 12.16 6.23 4.53
N ILE A 63 12.96 5.20 4.23
CA ILE A 63 14.31 5.05 4.75
C ILE A 63 15.32 5.08 3.59
N ASN A 64 16.47 5.68 3.85
CA ASN A 64 17.58 5.67 2.90
C ASN A 64 18.34 4.33 2.94
N LYS A 65 19.36 4.19 2.08
CA LYS A 65 20.17 2.97 1.95
C LYS A 65 20.87 2.50 3.22
N ILE A 66 21.01 3.38 4.22
CA ILE A 66 21.64 3.07 5.52
C ILE A 66 20.61 2.93 6.64
N GLY A 67 19.31 2.87 6.32
CA GLY A 67 18.23 2.65 7.27
C GLY A 67 17.82 3.88 8.08
N LYS A 68 18.24 5.08 7.70
CA LYS A 68 17.80 6.32 8.35
C LYS A 68 16.57 6.91 7.67
N PRO A 69 15.65 7.53 8.41
CA PRO A 69 14.48 8.22 7.84
C PRO A 69 14.90 9.28 6.82
N ILE A 70 14.16 9.36 5.71
CA ILE A 70 14.23 10.45 4.76
C ILE A 70 13.30 11.55 5.27
N LEU A 71 13.82 12.78 5.33
CA LEU A 71 13.09 13.94 5.84
C LEU A 71 12.58 14.81 4.69
N ASP A 72 11.46 15.47 4.89
CA ASP A 72 10.92 16.47 3.99
C ASP A 72 11.57 17.86 4.19
N LEU A 73 10.97 18.90 3.60
CA LEU A 73 11.46 20.28 3.68
C LEU A 73 11.30 20.89 5.09
N GLU A 74 10.48 20.29 5.95
CA GLU A 74 10.22 20.72 7.34
C GLU A 74 11.02 19.89 8.36
N ASN A 75 11.94 19.04 7.89
CA ASN A 75 12.71 18.06 8.66
C ASN A 75 11.86 16.96 9.32
N GLU A 76 10.65 16.71 8.84
CA GLU A 76 9.80 15.62 9.32
C GLU A 76 10.00 14.34 8.49
N PRO A 77 9.95 13.13 9.10
CA PRO A 77 10.03 11.88 8.36
C PRO A 77 8.92 11.75 7.33
N ILE A 78 9.28 11.42 6.09
CA ILE A 78 8.30 11.19 5.02
C ILE A 78 7.59 9.86 5.29
N GLU A 79 6.27 9.91 5.49
CA GLU A 79 5.41 8.73 5.62
C GLU A 79 5.49 7.83 4.38
N ASP A 80 5.47 6.51 4.58
CA ASP A 80 5.45 5.49 3.51
C ASP A 80 4.34 4.44 3.73
N VAL A 81 3.30 4.84 4.47
CA VAL A 81 2.27 3.96 5.02
C VAL A 81 1.50 3.28 3.89
N VAL A 82 1.08 4.02 2.86
CA VAL A 82 0.24 3.44 1.82
C VAL A 82 1.03 2.50 0.91
N ALA A 83 2.25 2.87 0.55
CA ALA A 83 3.13 2.01 -0.25
C ALA A 83 3.46 0.71 0.51
N THR A 84 3.78 0.83 1.81
CA THR A 84 4.02 -0.32 2.69
C THR A 84 2.78 -1.21 2.81
N LEU A 85 1.58 -0.63 2.94
CA LEU A 85 0.32 -1.37 2.98
C LEU A 85 0.07 -2.16 1.67
N ILE A 86 0.21 -1.50 0.52
CA ILE A 86 0.06 -2.12 -0.82
C ILE A 86 1.06 -3.26 -1.01
N TYR A 87 2.32 -3.05 -0.62
CA TYR A 87 3.36 -4.08 -0.70
C TYR A 87 3.00 -5.32 0.14
N ASN A 88 2.52 -5.13 1.37
CA ASN A 88 2.17 -6.24 2.25
C ASN A 88 0.92 -7.00 1.77
N ILE A 89 -0.08 -6.29 1.25
CA ILE A 89 -1.27 -6.92 0.61
C ILE A 89 -0.83 -7.77 -0.57
N THR A 90 -0.01 -7.20 -1.44
CA THR A 90 0.55 -7.89 -2.61
C THR A 90 1.29 -9.15 -2.19
N LYS A 91 2.19 -9.02 -1.23
CA LYS A 91 3.00 -10.13 -0.74
C LYS A 91 2.14 -11.26 -0.19
N TYR A 92 1.07 -10.92 0.53
CA TYR A 92 0.15 -11.91 1.09
C TYR A 92 -0.72 -12.60 0.03
N LEU A 93 -1.25 -11.84 -0.93
CA LEU A 93 -2.22 -12.36 -1.89
C LEU A 93 -1.60 -13.00 -3.14
N ILE A 94 -0.44 -12.51 -3.58
CA ILE A 94 0.21 -12.88 -4.85
C ILE A 94 1.57 -13.57 -4.61
N GLY A 95 2.23 -13.30 -3.48
CA GLY A 95 3.54 -13.85 -3.17
C GLY A 95 4.66 -12.85 -3.43
N ASP A 96 5.25 -12.86 -4.63
CA ASP A 96 6.37 -11.95 -4.96
C ASP A 96 5.86 -10.58 -5.48
N PRO A 97 6.14 -9.47 -4.78
CA PRO A 97 5.68 -8.14 -5.19
C PRO A 97 6.35 -7.60 -6.45
N THR A 98 7.48 -8.16 -6.88
CA THR A 98 8.13 -7.77 -8.16
C THR A 98 7.27 -8.15 -9.36
N TYR A 99 6.49 -9.22 -9.24
CA TYR A 99 5.58 -9.71 -10.27
C TYR A 99 4.46 -8.70 -10.62
N LEU A 100 4.07 -7.85 -9.67
CA LEU A 100 3.03 -6.85 -9.91
C LEU A 100 3.47 -5.74 -10.84
N LYS A 101 4.75 -5.35 -10.82
CA LYS A 101 5.23 -4.23 -11.64
C LYS A 101 5.04 -4.53 -13.13
N ASP A 102 5.37 -5.76 -13.53
CA ASP A 102 5.26 -6.23 -14.91
C ASP A 102 3.78 -6.37 -15.32
N ARG A 103 2.94 -6.96 -14.44
CA ARG A 103 1.50 -7.15 -14.72
C ARG A 103 0.68 -5.85 -14.71
N MET A 104 1.01 -4.88 -13.85
CA MET A 104 0.37 -3.57 -13.86
C MET A 104 0.70 -2.81 -15.14
N ALA A 105 1.94 -2.91 -15.64
CA ALA A 105 2.33 -2.30 -16.92
C ALA A 105 1.56 -2.92 -18.10
N ASP A 106 1.42 -4.26 -18.13
CA ASP A 106 0.63 -4.97 -19.14
C ASP A 106 -0.87 -4.65 -19.09
N HIS A 107 -1.44 -4.43 -17.91
CA HIS A 107 -2.85 -4.06 -17.80
C HIS A 107 -3.10 -2.61 -18.25
N LEU A 108 -2.21 -1.69 -17.89
CA LEU A 108 -2.31 -0.29 -18.30
C LEU A 108 -2.14 -0.11 -19.81
N SER A 109 -1.30 -0.94 -20.45
CA SER A 109 -1.11 -0.91 -21.91
C SER A 109 -2.33 -1.41 -22.69
N ASN A 110 -3.20 -2.22 -22.05
CA ASN A 110 -4.43 -2.74 -22.63
C ASN A 110 -5.67 -1.83 -22.46
N LEU A 111 -5.53 -0.69 -21.77
CA LEU A 111 -6.60 0.32 -21.59
C LEU A 111 -6.64 1.39 -22.70
N ARG A 112 -6.02 1.11 -23.86
CA ARG A 112 -5.94 2.04 -25.00
C ARG A 112 -7.28 2.24 -25.71
#